data_AF-A0A645JH16-F1
#
_entry.id   AF-A0A645JH16-F1
#
_cell.length_a   1.000
_cell.length_b   1.000
_cell.length_c   1.000
_cell.angle_alpha   90.00
_cell.angle_beta   90.00
_cell.angle_gamma   90.00
#
_symmetry.space_group_name_H-M   'P 1'
#
loop_
_entity.id
_entity.type
_entity.pdbx_description
1 polymer ?
#
loop_
_entity_poly.entity_id
_entity_poly.type
_entity_poly.pdbx_seq_one_letter_code
_entity_poly.pdbx_strand_id
1 'polypeptide(L)' 'MARLMHGRTSFIIAHRLSTIRDADTILVMRDGDVVEQGNHHDLLAAGGFYADLYNAQFETSIASQG' A
#
# COMPACT_ATOMS: atom_id res chain seq x y z
N MET A 1 6.39 2.45 13.49
CA MET A 1 5.68 1.15 13.49
C MET A 1 6.59 -0.03 13.80
N ALA A 2 7.80 -0.09 13.23
CA ALA A 2 8.74 -1.21 13.39
C ALA A 2 8.88 -1.79 14.83
N ARG A 3 8.99 -0.94 15.85
CA ARG A 3 9.12 -1.40 17.26
C ARG A 3 7.87 -2.08 17.83
N LEU A 4 6.66 -1.75 17.34
CA LEU A 4 5.42 -2.41 17.75
C LEU A 4 5.18 -3.71 16.97
N MET A 5 5.76 -3.88 15.79
CA MET A 5 5.52 -5.06 14.94
C MET A 5 6.49 -6.20 15.23
N HIS A 6 7.60 -5.90 15.92
CA HIS A 6 8.65 -6.87 16.16
C HIS A 6 8.16 -8.07 16.99
N GLY A 7 8.33 -9.28 16.44
CA GLY A 7 7.94 -10.54 17.08
C GLY A 7 6.44 -10.83 17.13
N ARG A 8 5.61 -10.08 16.37
CA ARG A 8 4.15 -10.23 16.36
C ARG A 8 3.59 -10.19 14.95
N THR A 9 2.68 -11.12 14.63
CA THR A 9 1.85 -11.00 13.43
C THR A 9 0.92 -9.80 13.61
N SER A 10 1.02 -8.83 12.71
CA SER A 10 0.27 -7.58 12.82
C SER A 10 -0.50 -7.33 11.53
N PHE A 11 -1.79 -7.03 11.66
CA PHE A 11 -2.65 -6.63 10.55
C PHE A 11 -2.88 -5.12 10.63
N ILE A 12 -2.52 -4.40 9.57
CA ILE A 12 -2.74 -2.95 9.46
C ILE A 12 -3.74 -2.70 8.33
N ILE A 13 -4.82 -2.00 8.65
CA ILE A 13 -5.74 -1.43 7.67
C ILE A 13 -5.49 0.08 7.67
N ALA A 14 -5.00 0.62 6.56
CA ALA A 14 -4.63 2.03 6.47
C ALA A 14 -5.05 2.62 5.12
N HIS A 15 -5.54 3.87 5.17
CA HIS A 15 -5.83 4.67 3.98
C HIS A 15 -4.60 5.46 3.47
N ARG A 16 -3.51 5.50 4.26
CA ARG A 16 -2.29 6.23 3.91
C ARG A 16 -1.24 5.28 3.34
N LEU A 17 -0.78 5.55 2.13
CA LEU A 17 0.23 4.72 1.48
C LEU A 17 1.56 4.61 2.24
N SER A 18 1.97 5.69 2.90
CA SER A 18 3.20 5.71 3.70
C SER A 18 3.21 4.68 4.82
N THR A 19 2.02 4.23 5.25
CA THR A 19 1.86 3.24 6.34
C THR A 19 1.94 1.81 5.82
N ILE A 20 1.44 1.56 4.60
CA ILE A 20 1.43 0.23 3.99
C ILE A 20 2.72 -0.08 3.23
N ARG A 21 3.49 0.94 2.80
CA ARG A 21 4.73 0.77 2.04
C ARG A 21 5.77 -0.09 2.75
N ASP A 22 5.87 0.06 4.07
CA ASP A 22 6.89 -0.62 4.88
C ASP A 22 6.40 -2.00 5.38
N ALA A 23 5.27 -2.50 4.88
CA ALA A 23 4.74 -3.81 5.25
C ALA A 23 5.43 -4.93 4.46
N ASP A 24 5.67 -6.07 5.14
CA ASP A 24 6.23 -7.27 4.52
C ASP A 24 5.31 -7.85 3.43
N THR A 25 3.99 -7.70 3.62
CA THR A 25 2.97 -8.12 2.66
C THR A 25 1.79 -7.16 2.71
N ILE A 26 1.37 -6.72 1.53
CA ILE A 26 0.22 -5.86 1.27
C ILE A 26 -0.84 -6.72 0.59
N LEU A 27 -2.07 -6.65 1.09
CA LEU A 27 -3.26 -7.25 0.50
C LEU A 27 -4.12 -6.13 -0.04
N VAL A 28 -4.39 -6.15 -1.34
CA VAL A 28 -5.25 -5.16 -1.99
C VAL A 28 -6.63 -5.78 -2.15
N MET A 29 -7.62 -5.13 -1.56
CA MET A 29 -9.00 -5.58 -1.61
C MET A 29 -9.83 -4.71 -2.55
N ARG A 30 -10.72 -5.34 -3.31
CA ARG A 30 -11.72 -4.68 -4.14
C ARG A 30 -12.99 -5.53 -4.14
N ASP A 31 -14.14 -4.89 -3.97
CA ASP A 31 -15.46 -5.54 -4.00
C ASP A 31 -15.63 -6.74 -3.05
N GLY A 32 -14.84 -6.79 -1.97
CA GLY A 32 -14.86 -7.88 -0.98
C GLY A 32 -13.83 -8.98 -1.23
N ASP A 33 -13.13 -8.95 -2.36
CA ASP A 33 -12.12 -9.94 -2.73
C ASP A 33 -10.70 -9.37 -2.68
N VAL A 34 -9.73 -10.25 -2.40
CA VAL A 34 -8.30 -9.92 -2.53
C VAL A 34 -7.92 -10.02 -4.00
N VAL A 35 -7.68 -8.87 -4.63
CA VAL A 35 -7.33 -8.79 -6.05
C VAL A 35 -5.83 -8.88 -6.29
N GLU A 36 -5.02 -8.42 -5.32
CA GLU A 36 -3.56 -8.48 -5.39
C GLU A 36 -2.94 -8.72 -4.01
N GLN A 37 -1.79 -9.41 -4.01
CA GLN A 37 -1.02 -9.68 -2.80
C GLN A 37 0.48 -9.66 -3.13
N GLY A 38 1.27 -8.94 -2.34
CA GLY A 38 2.72 -8.86 -2.54
C GLY A 38 3.35 -7.78 -1.66
N ASN A 39 4.64 -7.52 -1.84
CA ASN A 39 5.27 -6.35 -1.23
C ASN A 39 5.06 -5.10 -2.11
N HIS A 40 5.39 -3.93 -1.58
CA HIS A 40 5.25 -2.66 -2.29
C HIS A 40 5.92 -2.65 -3.67
N HIS A 41 7.14 -3.17 -3.78
CA HIS A 41 7.92 -3.12 -5.00
C HIS A 41 7.33 -4.01 -6.10
N ASP A 42 6.94 -5.24 -5.74
CA ASP A 42 6.38 -6.20 -6.69
C ASP A 42 5.00 -5.74 -7.20
N LEU A 43 4.16 -5.22 -6.30
CA LEU A 43 2.84 -4.70 -6.68
C LEU A 43 2.93 -3.43 -7.54
N LEU A 44 3.92 -2.56 -7.27
CA LEU A 44 4.15 -1.38 -8.10
C LEU A 44 4.68 -1.78 -9.49
N ALA A 45 5.60 -2.73 -9.56
CA ALA A 45 6.15 -3.25 -10.81
C ALA A 45 5.11 -4.00 -11.65
N ALA A 46 4.13 -4.65 -11.00
CA ALA A 46 3.02 -5.31 -11.66
C ALA A 46 2.09 -4.32 -12.39
N GLY A 47 2.11 -3.03 -12.03
CA GLY A 47 1.29 -2.01 -12.68
C GLY A 47 -0.22 -2.23 -12.53
N GLY A 48 -0.63 -2.97 -11.48
CA GLY A 48 -2.02 -3.29 -11.19
C GLY A 48 -2.75 -2.18 -10.45
N PHE A 49 -3.86 -2.55 -9.81
CA PHE A 49 -4.70 -1.66 -9.01
C PHE A 49 -3.93 -0.99 -7.87
N TYR A 50 -2.95 -1.69 -7.28
CA TYR A 50 -2.07 -1.06 -6.29
C TYR A 50 -1.31 0.14 -6.86
N ALA A 51 -0.74 -0.01 -8.05
CA ALA A 51 0.03 1.04 -8.72
C ALA A 51 -0.87 2.21 -9.13
N ASP A 52 -2.07 1.94 -9.62
CA ASP A 52 -3.07 2.97 -9.95
C ASP A 52 -3.44 3.81 -8.72
N LEU A 53 -3.74 3.15 -7.60
CA LEU A 53 -4.01 3.82 -6.32
C LEU A 53 -2.80 4.64 -5.86
N TYR A 54 -1.60 4.10 -6.02
CA TYR A 54 -0.37 4.78 -5.66
C TYR A 54 -0.18 6.06 -6.44
N ASN A 55 -0.28 5.97 -7.76
CA ASN A 55 -0.07 7.10 -8.66
C ASN A 55 -1.11 8.19 -8.42
N ALA A 56 -2.39 7.85 -8.23
CA ALA A 56 -3.43 8.83 -7.93
C ALA A 56 -3.17 9.62 -6.63
N GLN A 57 -2.67 8.94 -5.58
CA GLN A 57 -2.34 9.58 -4.30
C GLN A 57 -1.07 10.46 -4.39
N PHE A 58 -0.12 10.06 -5.23
CA PHE A 58 1.11 10.83 -5.49
C PHE A 58 0.83 12.07 -6.36
N GLU A 59 -0.01 11.93 -7.38
CA GLU A 59 -0.41 13.00 -8.29
C GLU A 59 -1.17 14.11 -7.55
N THR A 60 -2.01 13.73 -6.58
CA THR A 60 -2.67 14.68 -5.67
C THR A 60 -1.67 15.46 -4.81
N SER A 61 -0.53 14.84 -4.46
CA SER A 61 0.49 15.47 -3.61
C SER A 61 1.37 16.48 -4.36
N ILE A 62 1.50 16.37 -5.68
CA ILE A 62 2.23 17.33 -6.52
C ILE A 62 1.35 18.51 -6.96
N ALA A 63 0.03 18.29 -7.13
CA ALA A 63 -0.91 19.34 -7.52
C ALA A 63 -1.15 20.40 -6.42
N SER A 64 -0.90 20.06 -5.15
CA SER A 64 -1.04 20.99 -4.01
C SER A 64 0.20 21.88 -3.76
N GLN A 65 1.22 21.82 -4.61
CA GLN A 65 2.47 22.60 -4.52
C GLN A 65 2.68 23.54 -5.71
N GLY A 66 1.65 23.75 -6.55
CA GLY A 66 1.67 24.61 -7.74
C GLY A 66 0.72 25.80 -7.63
#